data_AF-A0AAU9M8Y8-F1
#
_entry.id   AF-A0AAU9M8Y8-F1
#
_cell.length_a   1.000
_cell.length_b   1.000
_cell.length_c   1.000
_cell.angle_alpha   90.00
_cell.angle_beta   90.00
_cell.angle_gamma   90.00
#
_symmetry.space_group_name_H-M   'P 1'
#
loop_
_entity.id
_entity.type
_entity.pdbx_description
1 polymer ?
#
loop_
_entity_poly.entity_id
_entity_poly.type
_entity_poly.pdbx_seq_one_letter_code
_entity_poly.pdbx_strand_id
1 'polypeptide(L)'
;MGMTDVFIGLVILVKMVIDRQTIVAFDLGLETFIEMPLPDAILEYYGPYSLGVLGGNLCFVTWVSDGVCEVWVMEEYGVAESWVKCHVFSRFSDNACLFGFTSRNELLIEDDDCHLVLYHPVADKAKNLEKYCPGRFGANRIVEYVDSLVWVAPNAR
;
A
#
# COMPACT_ATOMS: atom_id res chain seq x y z
N MET A 1 -6.84 5.58 27.75
CA MET A 1 -5.60 5.46 26.96
C MET A 1 -6.04 5.45 25.51
N GLY A 2 -5.72 6.50 24.77
CA GLY A 2 -6.41 6.84 23.53
C GLY A 2 -5.82 6.12 22.32
N MET A 3 -6.68 5.68 21.42
CA MET A 3 -6.39 4.98 20.16
C MET A 3 -5.44 5.75 19.21
N THR A 4 -5.13 7.02 19.52
CA THR A 4 -4.20 7.89 18.79
C THR A 4 -2.74 7.68 19.16
N ASP A 5 -2.44 7.03 20.29
CA ASP A 5 -1.06 6.88 20.80
C ASP A 5 -0.28 5.77 20.06
N VAL A 6 -0.96 4.89 19.32
CA VAL A 6 -0.33 3.77 18.57
C VAL A 6 0.40 4.25 17.30
N PHE A 7 -0.01 5.41 16.75
CA PHE A 7 0.53 5.92 15.49
C PHE A 7 1.92 6.59 15.59
N ILE A 8 2.43 6.83 16.80
CA ILE A 8 3.72 7.52 16.97
C ILE A 8 4.90 6.51 16.92
N GLY A 9 4.62 5.20 17.05
CA GLY A 9 5.65 4.16 17.18
C GLY A 9 5.56 3.00 16.18
N LEU A 10 4.56 2.92 15.30
CA LEU A 10 4.50 1.83 14.32
C LEU A 10 5.04 2.30 12.97
N VAL A 11 6.29 1.97 12.67
CA VAL A 11 6.76 2.00 11.27
C VAL A 11 6.39 0.68 10.65
N ILE A 12 5.39 0.70 9.77
CA ILE A 12 5.00 -0.50 9.02
C ILE A 12 6.08 -0.78 7.97
N LEU A 13 7.10 -1.54 8.37
CA LEU A 13 8.04 -2.19 7.46
C LEU A 13 7.37 -3.43 6.87
N VAL A 14 6.52 -3.21 5.88
CA VAL A 14 5.88 -4.28 5.13
C VAL A 14 6.93 -5.04 4.33
N LYS A 15 7.22 -6.28 4.71
CA LYS A 15 7.97 -7.24 3.89
C LYS A 15 7.16 -8.52 3.78
N MET A 16 6.85 -8.92 2.56
CA MET A 16 6.12 -10.15 2.27
C MET A 16 7.14 -11.24 2.01
N VAL A 17 7.07 -12.33 2.77
CA VAL A 17 7.96 -13.47 2.61
C VAL A 17 7.27 -14.42 1.64
N ILE A 18 7.86 -14.61 0.46
CA ILE A 18 7.22 -15.23 -0.73
C ILE A 18 6.74 -16.68 -0.49
N ASP A 19 7.11 -17.33 0.61
CA ASP A 19 6.68 -18.69 0.96
C ASP A 19 5.52 -18.76 1.99
N ARG A 20 5.16 -17.63 2.62
CA ARG A 20 4.02 -17.50 3.54
C ARG A 20 3.34 -16.17 3.32
N GLN A 21 2.10 -16.22 2.82
CA GLN A 21 1.19 -15.10 2.56
C GLN A 21 0.84 -14.32 3.86
N THR A 22 1.84 -13.69 4.47
CA THR A 22 1.78 -13.02 5.77
C THR A 22 2.35 -11.61 5.63
N ILE A 23 1.68 -10.65 6.24
CA ILE A 23 2.20 -9.29 6.37
C ILE A 23 3.07 -9.25 7.64
N VAL A 24 4.31 -8.80 7.51
CA VAL A 24 5.16 -8.54 8.68
C VAL A 24 5.15 -7.05 8.97
N ALA A 25 4.87 -6.67 10.21
CA ALA A 25 5.00 -5.32 10.75
C ALA A 25 6.13 -5.26 11.77
N PHE A 26 6.71 -4.08 11.99
CA PHE A 26 7.74 -3.84 13.00
C PHE A 26 7.25 -2.79 13.99
N ASP A 27 7.07 -3.19 15.24
CA ASP A 27 6.71 -2.30 16.34
C ASP A 27 7.97 -1.58 16.84
N LEU A 28 8.04 -0.24 16.75
CA LEU A 28 9.20 0.51 17.26
C LEU A 28 9.19 0.65 18.78
N GLY A 29 8.01 0.59 19.42
CA GLY A 29 7.91 0.69 20.88
C GLY A 29 8.42 -0.57 21.56
N LEU A 30 8.19 -1.73 20.95
CA LEU A 30 8.65 -3.04 21.42
C LEU A 30 9.92 -3.52 20.73
N GLU A 31 10.34 -2.87 19.64
CA GLU A 31 11.44 -3.31 18.76
C GLU A 31 11.30 -4.77 18.30
N THR A 32 10.05 -5.19 17.99
CA THR A 32 9.73 -6.57 17.63
C THR A 32 8.96 -6.65 16.32
N PHE A 33 9.07 -7.80 15.65
CA PHE A 33 8.28 -8.10 14.47
C PHE A 33 6.96 -8.75 14.87
N ILE A 34 5.88 -8.33 14.21
CA ILE A 34 4.53 -8.87 14.38
C ILE A 34 4.07 -9.40 13.04
N GLU A 35 3.52 -10.60 13.03
CA GLU A 35 2.87 -11.17 11.86
C GLU A 35 1.38 -10.79 11.86
N MET A 36 0.87 -10.37 10.70
CA MET A 36 -0.53 -10.05 10.48
C MET A 36 -1.09 -10.89 9.33
N PRO A 37 -2.32 -11.38 9.47
CA PRO A 37 -2.97 -12.18 8.45
C PRO A 37 -3.35 -11.33 7.23
N LEU A 38 -3.34 -11.96 6.06
CA LEU A 38 -4.02 -11.43 4.87
C LEU A 38 -5.53 -11.70 4.96
N PRO A 39 -6.37 -11.02 4.15
CA PRO A 39 -7.78 -11.38 4.04
C PRO A 39 -7.92 -12.77 3.39
N ASP A 40 -8.81 -13.61 3.93
CA ASP A 40 -9.04 -14.98 3.43
C ASP A 40 -9.38 -15.01 1.93
N ALA A 41 -10.15 -14.02 1.46
CA ALA A 41 -10.56 -13.88 0.07
C ALA A 41 -9.38 -13.76 -0.93
N ILE A 42 -8.18 -13.44 -0.44
CA ILE A 42 -6.97 -13.27 -1.24
C ILE A 42 -6.07 -14.50 -1.22
N LEU A 43 -6.23 -15.39 -0.24
CA LEU A 43 -5.46 -16.64 -0.19
C LEU A 43 -5.71 -17.52 -1.42
N GLU A 44 -6.87 -17.36 -2.06
CA GLU A 44 -7.25 -18.06 -3.29
C GLU A 44 -6.65 -17.42 -4.57
N TYR A 45 -6.04 -16.23 -4.46
CA TYR A 45 -5.58 -15.46 -5.61
C TYR A 45 -4.07 -15.14 -5.56
N TYR A 46 -3.36 -15.48 -6.64
CA TYR A 46 -1.89 -15.35 -6.75
C TYR A 46 -1.41 -14.18 -7.62
N GLY A 47 -2.30 -13.30 -8.08
CA GLY A 47 -1.90 -12.19 -8.94
C GLY A 47 -1.32 -11.01 -8.16
N PRO A 48 -0.93 -9.94 -8.89
CA PRO A 48 -0.22 -8.82 -8.31
C PRO A 48 -1.04 -8.11 -7.23
N TYR A 49 -0.32 -7.68 -6.19
CA TYR A 49 -0.91 -7.02 -5.05
C TYR A 49 0.04 -5.97 -4.48
N SER A 50 -0.54 -5.01 -3.77
CA SER A 50 0.20 -3.94 -3.11
C SER A 50 -0.40 -3.64 -1.75
N LEU A 51 0.46 -3.19 -0.84
CA LEU A 51 0.09 -2.76 0.50
C LEU A 51 0.30 -1.25 0.62
N GLY A 52 -0.57 -0.60 1.38
CA GLY A 52 -0.48 0.84 1.58
C GLY A 52 -1.26 1.29 2.81
N VAL A 53 -1.56 2.58 2.84
CA VAL A 53 -2.36 3.19 3.89
C VAL A 53 -3.50 3.96 3.22
N LEU A 54 -4.73 3.69 3.66
CA LEU A 54 -5.94 4.38 3.21
C LEU A 54 -6.70 4.90 4.43
N GLY A 55 -6.89 6.21 4.52
CA GLY A 55 -7.61 6.82 5.64
C GLY A 55 -6.97 6.57 7.01
N GLY A 56 -5.66 6.32 7.05
CA GLY A 56 -4.91 6.01 8.28
C GLY A 56 -4.83 4.52 8.61
N ASN A 57 -5.56 3.65 7.92
CA ASN A 57 -5.55 2.21 8.16
C ASN A 57 -4.72 1.47 7.11
N LEU A 58 -4.17 0.32 7.50
CA LEU A 58 -3.48 -0.59 6.58
C LEU A 58 -4.48 -1.07 5.52
N CYS A 59 -4.09 -0.94 4.26
CA CYS A 59 -4.89 -1.42 3.15
C CYS A 59 -4.12 -2.38 2.26
N PHE A 60 -4.86 -3.33 1.71
CA PHE A 60 -4.41 -4.32 0.77
C PHE A 60 -5.17 -4.14 -0.53
N VAL A 61 -4.46 -4.18 -1.66
CA VAL A 61 -5.06 -3.99 -2.98
C VAL A 61 -4.60 -5.11 -3.90
N THR A 62 -5.54 -5.70 -4.64
CA THR A 62 -5.25 -6.77 -5.60
C THR A 62 -6.17 -6.69 -6.80
N TRP A 63 -5.70 -7.23 -7.92
CA TRP A 63 -6.50 -7.47 -9.12
C TRP A 63 -7.09 -8.87 -9.01
N VAL A 64 -8.40 -9.11 -9.11
CA VAL A 64 -8.96 -10.46 -8.87
C VAL A 64 -9.21 -11.21 -10.19
N SER A 65 -9.72 -10.54 -11.22
CA SER A 65 -9.84 -11.07 -12.60
C SER A 65 -10.41 -9.97 -13.50
N ASP A 66 -10.20 -10.07 -14.82
CA ASP A 66 -10.83 -9.22 -15.83
C ASP A 66 -10.70 -7.70 -15.57
N GLY A 67 -9.55 -7.27 -15.02
CA GLY A 67 -9.29 -5.87 -14.68
C GLY A 67 -10.04 -5.36 -13.45
N VAL A 68 -10.73 -6.22 -12.70
CA VAL A 68 -11.37 -5.86 -11.42
C VAL A 68 -10.31 -5.78 -10.33
N CYS A 69 -10.22 -4.61 -9.71
CA CYS A 69 -9.40 -4.34 -8.54
C CYS A 69 -10.27 -4.27 -7.30
N GLU A 70 -9.79 -4.88 -6.22
CA GLU A 70 -10.40 -4.80 -4.89
C GLU A 70 -9.45 -4.15 -3.89
N VAL A 71 -10.00 -3.23 -3.10
CA VAL A 71 -9.31 -2.56 -2.00
C VAL A 71 -9.92 -3.01 -0.69
N TRP A 72 -9.07 -3.56 0.16
CA TRP A 72 -9.40 -4.06 1.49
C TRP A 72 -8.70 -3.20 2.54
N VAL A 73 -9.37 -2.93 3.66
CA VAL A 73 -8.82 -2.20 4.80
C VAL A 73 -8.94 -3.08 6.04
N MET A 74 -7.88 -3.12 6.85
CA MET A 74 -7.87 -3.83 8.13
C MET A 74 -8.42 -2.88 9.20
N GLU A 75 -9.62 -3.16 9.72
CA GLU A 75 -10.23 -2.34 10.79
C GLU A 75 -9.60 -2.61 12.16
N GLU A 76 -9.17 -3.85 12.42
CA GLU A 76 -8.51 -4.26 13.65
C GLU A 76 -7.18 -4.97 13.34
N TYR A 77 -6.09 -4.32 13.73
CA TYR A 77 -4.76 -4.80 13.38
C TYR A 77 -4.46 -6.20 13.94
N GLY A 78 -4.05 -7.12 13.07
CA GLY A 78 -3.72 -8.50 13.43
C GLY A 78 -4.90 -9.47 13.45
N VAL A 79 -6.13 -9.00 13.24
CA VAL A 79 -7.34 -9.84 13.17
C VAL A 79 -7.73 -10.09 11.71
N ALA A 80 -7.74 -11.35 11.27
CA ALA A 80 -8.00 -11.71 9.88
C ALA A 80 -9.42 -11.34 9.43
N GLU A 81 -10.39 -11.50 10.32
CA GLU A 81 -11.80 -11.25 10.07
C GLU A 81 -12.14 -9.75 10.03
N SER A 82 -11.21 -8.88 10.42
CA SER A 82 -11.38 -7.43 10.41
C SER A 82 -11.11 -6.79 9.04
N TRP A 83 -10.66 -7.57 8.07
CA TRP A 83 -10.47 -7.09 6.71
C TRP A 83 -11.82 -6.82 6.05
N VAL A 84 -12.08 -5.56 5.72
CA VAL A 84 -13.30 -5.11 5.06
C VAL A 84 -12.98 -4.68 3.64
N LYS A 85 -13.72 -5.19 2.66
CA LYS A 85 -13.67 -4.73 1.27
C LYS A 85 -14.34 -3.37 1.17
N CYS A 86 -13.55 -2.31 0.95
CA CYS A 86 -14.05 -0.94 0.94
C CYS A 86 -14.36 -0.43 -0.48
N HIS A 87 -13.55 -0.82 -1.47
CA HIS A 87 -13.71 -0.34 -2.86
C HIS A 87 -13.50 -1.45 -3.88
N VAL A 88 -14.24 -1.37 -4.98
CA VAL A 88 -14.10 -2.21 -6.16
C VAL A 88 -14.15 -1.32 -7.39
N PHE A 89 -13.19 -1.47 -8.31
CA PHE A 89 -13.17 -0.73 -9.57
C PHE A 89 -12.59 -1.58 -10.70
N SER A 90 -13.03 -1.33 -11.94
CA SER A 90 -12.63 -2.14 -13.11
C SER A 90 -12.10 -1.29 -14.26
N ARG A 91 -11.36 -0.22 -13.92
CA ARG A 91 -10.93 0.80 -14.88
C ARG A 91 -9.65 0.42 -15.65
N PHE A 92 -8.82 -0.41 -15.05
CA PHE A 92 -7.51 -0.76 -15.59
C PHE A 92 -7.46 -2.24 -15.94
N SER A 93 -6.52 -2.62 -16.78
CA SER A 93 -6.27 -4.02 -17.10
C SER A 93 -5.67 -4.75 -15.90
N ASP A 94 -5.69 -6.08 -15.97
CA ASP A 94 -4.97 -6.97 -15.06
C ASP A 94 -3.43 -6.86 -15.18
N ASN A 95 -2.92 -6.23 -16.24
CA ASN A 95 -1.49 -5.95 -16.44
C ASN A 95 -1.04 -4.64 -15.78
N ALA A 96 -1.96 -3.83 -15.26
CA ALA A 96 -1.62 -2.57 -14.63
C ALA A 96 -0.78 -2.78 -13.37
N CYS A 97 0.32 -2.03 -13.25
CA CYS A 97 1.22 -2.13 -12.11
C CYS A 97 0.80 -1.15 -11.02
N LEU A 98 0.50 -1.66 -9.82
CA LEU A 98 0.14 -0.82 -8.68
C LEU A 98 1.36 -0.51 -7.82
N PHE A 99 1.68 0.78 -7.67
CA PHE A 99 2.81 1.22 -6.85
C PHE A 99 2.46 1.53 -5.40
N GLY A 100 1.18 1.76 -5.09
CA GLY A 100 0.69 2.04 -3.75
C GLY A 100 -0.15 3.31 -3.65
N PHE A 101 -0.38 3.77 -2.42
CA PHE A 101 -1.16 4.98 -2.12
C PHE A 101 -0.26 6.20 -1.87
N THR A 102 -0.73 7.36 -2.30
CA THR A 102 -0.22 8.67 -1.89
C THR A 102 -0.82 9.08 -0.54
N SER A 103 -0.24 10.09 0.10
CA SER A 103 -0.79 10.73 1.31
C SER A 103 -2.17 11.37 1.09
N ARG A 104 -2.57 11.56 -0.17
CA ARG A 104 -3.89 12.05 -0.55
C ARG A 104 -4.90 10.93 -0.81
N ASN A 105 -4.61 9.70 -0.41
CA ASN A 105 -5.44 8.51 -0.66
C ASN A 105 -5.68 8.25 -2.16
N GLU A 106 -4.73 8.65 -3.02
CA GLU A 106 -4.76 8.36 -4.45
C GLU A 106 -3.88 7.12 -4.73
N LEU A 107 -4.35 6.20 -5.55
CA LEU A 107 -3.60 5.06 -6.05
C LEU A 107 -2.70 5.52 -7.19
N LEU A 108 -1.41 5.18 -7.14
CA LEU A 108 -0.49 5.40 -8.26
C LEU A 108 -0.33 4.10 -9.05
N ILE A 109 -0.81 4.13 -10.29
CA ILE A 109 -0.94 2.97 -11.17
C ILE A 109 -0.18 3.24 -12.48
N GLU A 110 0.55 2.27 -13.00
CA GLU A 110 1.00 2.26 -14.39
C GLU A 110 -0.05 1.51 -15.23
N ASP A 111 -0.57 2.16 -16.28
CA ASP A 111 -1.47 1.51 -17.24
C ASP A 111 -0.71 0.76 -18.35
N ASP A 112 -1.46 0.08 -19.22
CA ASP A 112 -0.92 -0.71 -20.34
C ASP A 112 -0.07 0.10 -21.32
N ASP A 113 -0.30 1.42 -21.40
CA ASP A 113 0.37 2.33 -22.30
C ASP A 113 1.63 2.97 -21.66
N CYS A 114 2.00 2.52 -20.46
CA CYS A 114 3.09 3.04 -19.64
C CYS A 114 2.85 4.51 -19.24
N HIS A 115 1.59 4.89 -18.97
CA HIS A 115 1.28 6.14 -18.29
C HIS A 115 1.17 5.89 -16.79
N LEU A 116 1.73 6.81 -16.02
CA LEU A 116 1.40 6.88 -14.61
C LEU A 116 0.04 7.56 -14.44
N VAL A 117 -0.80 6.98 -13.60
CA VAL A 117 -2.15 7.47 -13.32
C VAL A 117 -2.30 7.60 -11.81
N LEU A 118 -2.72 8.77 -11.35
CA LEU A 118 -3.24 8.96 -10.00
C LEU A 118 -4.74 8.72 -10.01
N TYR A 119 -5.19 7.70 -9.29
CA TYR A 119 -6.59 7.30 -9.24
C TYR A 119 -7.15 7.45 -7.82
N HIS A 120 -8.24 8.20 -7.69
CA HIS A 120 -8.96 8.33 -6.42
C HIS A 120 -10.15 7.35 -6.42
N PRO A 121 -10.11 6.24 -5.66
CA PRO A 121 -11.14 5.20 -5.71
C PRO A 121 -12.51 5.68 -5.25
N VAL A 122 -12.56 6.55 -4.22
CA VAL A 122 -13.84 7.12 -3.73
C VAL A 122 -14.47 8.11 -4.72
N ALA A 123 -13.67 9.01 -5.28
CA ALA A 123 -14.17 10.05 -6.17
C ALA A 123 -14.36 9.56 -7.61
N ASP A 124 -13.89 8.34 -7.91
CA ASP A 124 -13.76 7.77 -9.26
C ASP A 124 -13.12 8.75 -10.25
N LYS A 125 -12.02 9.37 -9.83
CA LYS A 125 -11.27 10.35 -10.64
C LYS A 125 -9.88 9.85 -10.93
N ALA A 126 -9.52 9.85 -12.21
CA ALA A 126 -8.18 9.54 -12.68
C ALA A 126 -7.51 10.81 -13.21
N LYS A 127 -6.26 11.02 -12.84
CA LYS A 127 -5.37 12.04 -13.40
C LYS A 127 -4.18 11.34 -14.03
N ASN A 128 -4.10 11.41 -15.35
CA ASN A 128 -2.94 10.93 -16.09
C ASN A 128 -1.76 11.86 -15.82
N LEU A 129 -0.65 11.28 -15.43
CA LEU A 129 0.64 11.93 -15.35
C LEU A 129 1.40 11.73 -16.67
N GLU A 130 2.62 12.25 -16.73
CA GLU A 130 3.48 12.10 -17.90
C GLU A 130 3.76 10.63 -18.22
N LYS A 131 4.08 10.37 -19.49
CA LYS A 131 4.48 9.04 -19.94
C LYS A 131 5.75 8.62 -19.22
N TYR A 132 5.67 7.52 -18.50
CA TYR A 132 6.77 6.99 -17.71
C TYR A 132 7.18 5.66 -18.32
N CYS A 133 8.37 5.60 -18.92
CA CYS A 133 8.89 4.38 -19.53
C CYS A 133 10.07 3.79 -18.74
N PRO A 134 9.88 3.21 -17.55
CA PRO A 134 10.86 2.27 -17.03
C PRO A 134 10.62 0.93 -17.72
N GLY A 135 11.67 0.17 -18.04
CA GLY A 135 11.48 -1.15 -18.64
C GLY A 135 10.70 -2.08 -17.71
N ARG A 136 9.44 -2.36 -18.05
CA ARG A 136 8.44 -3.34 -17.53
C ARG A 136 8.36 -3.69 -16.05
N PHE A 137 9.42 -3.80 -15.26
CA PHE A 137 9.35 -4.12 -13.82
C PHE A 137 10.61 -3.61 -13.11
N GLY A 138 10.49 -2.55 -12.31
CA GLY A 138 11.65 -2.02 -11.58
C GLY A 138 11.39 -1.19 -10.32
N ALA A 139 10.17 -0.67 -10.11
CA ALA A 139 9.86 0.10 -8.91
C ALA A 139 8.92 -0.69 -7.98
N ASN A 140 9.49 -1.28 -6.92
CA ASN A 140 8.72 -2.02 -5.91
C ASN A 140 8.27 -1.15 -4.73
N ARG A 141 8.61 0.15 -4.71
CA ARG A 141 8.24 1.05 -3.62
C ARG A 141 8.34 2.51 -4.05
N ILE A 142 7.25 3.24 -3.91
CA ILE A 142 7.25 4.70 -4.00
C ILE A 142 7.26 5.24 -2.58
N VAL A 143 8.15 6.20 -2.33
CA VAL A 143 8.22 6.91 -1.07
C VAL A 143 7.92 8.36 -1.39
N GLU A 144 6.92 8.93 -0.74
CA GLU A 144 6.72 10.37 -0.83
C GLU A 144 7.92 11.07 -0.22
N TYR A 145 8.60 11.85 -1.04
CA TYR A 145 9.71 12.66 -0.58
C TYR A 145 9.15 13.88 0.16
N VAL A 146 9.52 14.00 1.44
CA VAL A 146 9.25 15.19 2.26
C VAL A 146 10.56 15.92 2.46
N ASP A 147 10.64 17.19 2.03
CA ASP A 147 11.78 18.07 2.28
C ASP A 147 11.91 18.37 3.79
N SER A 148 12.52 17.45 4.54
CA SER A 148 12.95 17.69 5.91
C SER A 148 14.27 16.96 6.17
N LEU A 149 15.35 17.46 5.57
CA LEU A 149 16.70 17.18 6.06
C LEU A 149 16.90 17.99 7.34
N VAL A 150 16.76 17.35 8.51
CA VAL A 150 17.23 17.94 9.76
C VAL A 150 18.75 18.07 9.64
N TRP A 151 19.24 19.30 9.59
CA TRP A 151 20.67 19.60 9.60
C TRP A 151 21.22 19.24 10.99
N VAL A 152 21.87 18.08 11.13
CA VAL A 152 22.58 17.74 12.36
C VAL A 152 23.92 18.48 12.32
N ALA A 153 24.00 19.62 12.99
CA ALA A 153 25.28 20.32 13.14
C ALA A 153 26.26 19.40 13.87
N PRO A 154 27.52 19.26 13.40
CA PRO A 154 28.51 18.50 14.13
C PRO A 154 28.76 19.19 15.47
N ASN A 155 28.57 18.46 16.57
CA ASN A 155 28.94 18.92 17.90
C ASN A 155 30.44 19.22 17.91
N ALA A 156 30.79 20.51 17.95
CA ALA A 156 32.17 20.94 18.18
C ALA A 156 32.60 20.49 19.58
N ARG A 157 33.71 19.75 19.64
CA ARG A 157 34.41 19.43 20.89
C ARG A 157 35.25 20.60 21.36
#